data_AF-A0A2N2DUY2-F1
#
_entry.id   AF-A0A2N2DUY2-F1
#
_cell.length_a   1.000
_cell.length_b   1.000
_cell.length_c   1.000
_cell.angle_alpha   90.00
_cell.angle_beta   90.00
_cell.angle_gamma   90.00
#
_symmetry.space_group_name_H-M   'P 1'
#
loop_
_entity.id
_entity.type
_entity.pdbx_description
1 polymer ?
#
loop_
_entity_poly.entity_id
_entity_poly.type
_entity_poly.pdbx_seq_one_letter_code
_entity_poly.pdbx_strand_id
1 'polypeptide(L)'
;MEGLAVYIWPVLIGAVYFGIISLLKKYTRFGYKFGFFLALALILIFLAIFWVIASQDPSGWIGLAMIIMSIVMSVILATYLLGWFVVSLVSKKA
;
A
#
# COMPACT_ATOMS: atom_id res chain seq x y z
N MET A 1 12.00 -3.45 -19.76
CA MET A 1 12.04 -2.32 -18.78
C MET A 1 10.82 -1.41 -18.90
N GLU A 2 10.16 -1.33 -20.05
CA GLU A 2 8.97 -0.47 -20.27
C GLU A 2 7.79 -0.78 -19.33
N GLY A 3 7.52 -2.05 -19.02
CA GLY A 3 6.43 -2.43 -18.10
C GLY A 3 6.63 -2.04 -16.63
N LEU A 4 7.87 -1.76 -16.20
CA LEU A 4 8.15 -1.37 -14.82
C LEU A 4 7.87 0.11 -14.55
N ALA A 5 7.82 0.94 -15.61
CA ALA A 5 7.56 2.37 -15.49
C ALA A 5 6.18 2.67 -14.88
N VAL A 6 5.21 1.78 -15.08
CA VAL A 6 3.85 1.89 -14.52
C VAL A 6 3.86 1.88 -12.99
N TYR A 7 4.86 1.25 -12.36
CA TYR A 7 4.96 1.17 -10.91
C TYR A 7 5.65 2.36 -10.25
N ILE A 8 6.25 3.28 -11.03
CA ILE A 8 6.92 4.49 -10.49
C ILE A 8 5.91 5.32 -9.68
N TRP A 9 4.70 5.51 -10.20
CA TRP A 9 3.65 6.28 -9.53
C TRP A 9 3.20 5.66 -8.20
N PRO A 10 2.82 4.36 -8.14
CA PRO A 10 2.57 3.66 -6.88
C PRO A 10 3.72 3.77 -5.87
N VAL A 11 4.97 3.68 -6.32
CA VAL A 11 6.15 3.82 -5.44
C VAL A 11 6.22 5.22 -4.86
N LEU A 12 6.05 6.27 -5.68
CA LEU A 12 6.02 7.65 -5.18
C LEU A 12 4.88 7.88 -4.17
N ILE A 13 3.69 7.35 -4.45
CA ILE A 13 2.55 7.41 -3.52
C ILE A 13 2.90 6.68 -2.21
N GLY A 14 3.53 5.51 -2.28
CA GLY A 14 3.99 4.75 -1.12
C GLY A 14 5.03 5.50 -0.28
N ALA A 15 5.97 6.20 -0.93
CA ALA A 15 6.96 7.02 -0.25
C ALA A 15 6.31 8.22 0.46
N VAL A 16 5.39 8.93 -0.19
CA VAL A 16 4.62 10.03 0.41
C VAL A 16 3.79 9.51 1.59
N TYR A 17 3.11 8.38 1.41
CA TYR A 17 2.34 7.72 2.48
C TYR A 17 3.20 7.40 3.70
N PHE A 18 4.38 6.80 3.50
CA PHE A 18 5.33 6.56 4.58
C PHE A 18 5.79 7.85 5.27
N GLY A 19 6.04 8.92 4.51
CA GLY A 19 6.36 10.25 5.03
C GLY A 19 5.26 10.80 5.94
N ILE A 20 4.00 10.72 5.51
CA ILE A 20 2.83 11.14 6.29
C ILE A 20 2.74 10.34 7.59
N ILE A 21 2.87 9.02 7.55
CA ILE A 21 2.81 8.18 8.75
C ILE A 21 3.99 8.48 9.70
N SER A 22 5.18 8.74 9.16
CA SER A 22 6.35 9.14 9.95
C SER A 22 6.14 10.48 10.64
N LEU A 23 5.54 11.46 9.96
CA LEU A 23 5.16 12.75 10.55
C LEU A 23 4.09 12.56 11.63
N LEU A 24 3.03 11.81 11.34
CA LEU A 24 1.98 11.51 12.33
C LEU A 24 2.56 10.84 13.57
N LYS A 25 3.48 9.88 13.42
CA LYS A 25 4.20 9.26 14.54
C LYS A 25 4.98 10.27 15.39
N LYS A 26 5.54 11.31 14.78
CA LYS A 26 6.28 12.37 15.50
C LYS A 26 5.35 13.27 16.32
N TYR A 27 4.18 13.61 15.78
CA TYR A 27 3.27 14.58 16.40
C TYR A 27 2.12 13.95 17.22
N THR A 28 1.94 12.63 17.13
CA THR A 28 0.83 11.90 17.79
C THR A 28 1.30 10.54 18.32
N ARG A 29 0.43 9.79 19.01
CA ARG A 29 0.73 8.41 19.48
C ARG A 29 0.65 7.35 18.38
N PHE A 30 0.61 7.75 17.11
CA PHE A 30 0.44 6.84 15.98
C PHE A 30 1.71 5.99 15.75
N GLY A 31 1.56 4.67 15.70
CA GLY A 31 2.67 3.76 15.42
C GLY A 31 2.78 3.42 13.93
N TYR A 32 3.98 3.03 13.47
CA TYR A 32 4.17 2.46 12.13
C TYR A 32 3.31 1.21 11.86
N LYS A 33 2.93 0.48 12.91
CA LYS A 33 2.00 -0.64 12.80
C LYS A 33 0.62 -0.22 12.27
N PHE A 34 0.15 0.97 12.64
CA PHE A 34 -1.16 1.45 12.19
C PHE A 34 -1.15 1.76 10.69
N GLY A 35 -0.08 2.42 10.20
CA GLY A 35 0.09 2.62 8.76
C GLY A 35 0.13 1.30 7.98
N PHE A 36 0.83 0.29 8.52
CA PHE A 36 0.82 -1.05 7.94
C PHE A 36 -0.59 -1.66 7.89
N PHE A 37 -1.32 -1.66 9.00
CA PHE A 37 -2.67 -2.23 9.04
C PHE A 37 -3.65 -1.49 8.15
N LEU A 38 -3.54 -0.17 8.01
CA LEU A 38 -4.39 0.61 7.12
C LEU A 38 -4.17 0.24 5.65
N ALA A 39 -2.91 0.18 5.20
CA ALA A 39 -2.60 -0.22 3.83
C ALA A 39 -2.98 -1.68 3.58
N LEU A 40 -2.74 -2.59 4.53
CA LEU A 40 -3.16 -3.99 4.43
C LEU A 40 -4.68 -4.15 4.36
N ALA A 41 -5.42 -3.41 5.20
CA ALA A 41 -6.89 -3.45 5.20
C ALA A 41 -7.45 -3.02 3.84
N LEU A 42 -6.88 -1.99 3.21
CA LEU A 42 -7.29 -1.55 1.88
C LEU A 42 -7.07 -2.63 0.81
N ILE A 43 -5.94 -3.33 0.84
CA ILE A 43 -5.70 -4.49 -0.06
C ILE A 43 -6.78 -5.55 0.14
N LEU A 44 -7.05 -5.93 1.40
CA LEU A 44 -8.05 -6.95 1.72
C LEU A 44 -9.47 -6.53 1.32
N ILE A 45 -9.81 -5.25 1.48
CA ILE A 45 -11.10 -4.70 1.04
C ILE A 45 -11.24 -4.80 -0.47
N PHE A 46 -10.24 -4.39 -1.25
CA PHE A 46 -10.32 -4.49 -2.71
C PHE A 46 -10.39 -5.94 -3.19
N LEU A 47 -9.66 -6.85 -2.55
CA LEU A 47 -9.77 -8.29 -2.84
C LEU A 47 -11.14 -8.87 -2.47
N ALA A 48 -11.70 -8.46 -1.33
CA ALA A 48 -13.04 -8.90 -0.93
C ALA A 48 -14.12 -8.40 -1.89
N ILE A 49 -14.04 -7.13 -2.31
CA ILE A 49 -14.95 -6.56 -3.31
C ILE A 49 -14.79 -7.29 -4.64
N PHE A 50 -13.54 -7.54 -5.07
CA PHE A 50 -13.28 -8.33 -6.27
C PHE A 50 -13.96 -9.70 -6.20
N TRP A 51 -13.82 -10.41 -5.07
CA TRP A 51 -14.42 -11.74 -4.92
C TRP A 51 -15.94 -11.72 -5.03
N VAL A 52 -16.58 -10.72 -4.43
CA VAL A 52 -18.04 -10.54 -4.52
C VAL A 52 -18.45 -10.21 -5.95
N ILE A 53 -17.77 -9.28 -6.61
CA ILE A 53 -18.11 -8.82 -7.97
C ILE A 53 -17.82 -9.90 -9.01
N ALA A 54 -16.70 -10.60 -8.90
CA ALA A 54 -16.31 -11.68 -9.82
C ALA A 54 -17.31 -12.83 -9.82
N SER A 55 -18.03 -13.04 -8.71
CA SER A 55 -19.11 -14.03 -8.64
C SER A 55 -20.39 -13.60 -9.37
N GLN A 56 -20.58 -12.30 -9.60
CA GLN A 56 -21.77 -11.71 -10.21
C GLN A 56 -21.57 -11.32 -11.68
N ASP A 57 -20.38 -10.80 -12.02
CA ASP A 57 -20.00 -10.41 -13.38
C ASP A 57 -18.50 -10.67 -13.63
N PRO A 58 -18.14 -11.88 -14.10
CA PRO A 58 -16.75 -12.30 -14.27
C PRO A 58 -15.98 -11.54 -15.36
N SER A 59 -16.69 -10.95 -16.33
CA SER A 59 -16.11 -10.15 -17.43
C SER A 59 -16.17 -8.64 -17.17
N GLY A 60 -16.69 -8.24 -16.01
CA GLY A 60 -16.93 -6.85 -15.68
C GLY A 60 -15.65 -6.06 -15.47
N TRP A 61 -15.58 -4.87 -16.08
CA TRP A 61 -14.49 -3.90 -15.90
C TRP A 61 -14.24 -3.54 -14.43
N ILE A 62 -15.27 -3.65 -13.59
CA ILE A 62 -15.19 -3.37 -12.16
C ILE A 62 -14.30 -4.41 -11.45
N GLY A 63 -14.43 -5.70 -11.79
CA GLY A 63 -13.57 -6.74 -11.22
C GLY A 63 -12.09 -6.51 -11.57
N LEU A 64 -11.83 -6.19 -12.83
CA LEU A 64 -10.48 -5.83 -13.29
C LEU A 64 -9.92 -4.61 -12.53
N ALA A 65 -10.74 -3.56 -12.34
CA ALA A 65 -10.34 -2.38 -11.59
C ALA A 65 -9.97 -2.72 -10.13
N MET A 66 -10.74 -3.59 -9.46
CA MET A 66 -10.45 -3.99 -8.07
C MET A 66 -9.16 -4.81 -7.94
N ILE A 67 -8.85 -5.66 -8.91
CA ILE A 67 -7.54 -6.35 -8.97
C ILE A 67 -6.43 -5.32 -9.14
N ILE A 68 -6.56 -4.39 -10.10
CA ILE A 68 -5.55 -3.36 -10.36
C ILE A 68 -5.31 -2.52 -9.09
N MET A 69 -6.37 -2.10 -8.40
CA MET A 69 -6.26 -1.37 -7.13
C MET A 69 -5.57 -2.20 -6.05
N SER A 70 -5.85 -3.50 -5.96
CA SER A 70 -5.17 -4.41 -5.02
C SER A 70 -3.66 -4.51 -5.32
N ILE A 71 -3.27 -4.57 -6.59
CA ILE A 71 -1.87 -4.59 -7.03
C ILE A 71 -1.19 -3.26 -6.68
N VAL A 72 -1.82 -2.12 -7.01
CA VAL A 72 -1.29 -0.78 -6.71
C VAL A 72 -1.08 -0.61 -5.20
N MET A 73 -2.05 -1.01 -4.38
CA MET A 73 -1.92 -0.94 -2.92
C MET A 73 -0.86 -1.89 -2.38
N SER A 74 -0.63 -3.03 -3.02
CA SER A 74 0.47 -3.94 -2.65
C SER A 74 1.84 -3.30 -2.90
N VAL A 75 2.00 -2.56 -3.99
CA VAL A 75 3.25 -1.82 -4.29
C VAL A 75 3.46 -0.66 -3.30
N ILE A 76 2.38 0.05 -2.96
CA ILE A 76 2.40 1.09 -1.91
C ILE A 76 2.82 0.49 -0.56
N LEU A 77 2.24 -0.66 -0.18
CA LEU A 77 2.59 -1.36 1.05
C LEU A 77 4.05 -1.84 1.04
N ALA A 78 4.53 -2.39 -0.08
CA ALA A 78 5.92 -2.81 -0.22
C ALA A 78 6.88 -1.61 -0.04
N THR A 79 6.56 -0.48 -0.67
CA THR A 79 7.34 0.76 -0.51
C THR A 79 7.32 1.27 0.93
N TYR A 80 6.16 1.22 1.58
CA TYR A 80 6.01 1.56 2.99
C TYR A 80 6.89 0.69 3.90
N LEU A 81 6.89 -0.63 3.67
CA LEU A 81 7.71 -1.58 4.41
C LEU A 81 9.20 -1.34 4.21
N LEU A 82 9.63 -1.00 2.99
CA LEU A 82 11.02 -0.62 2.71
C LEU A 82 11.41 0.64 3.49
N GLY A 83 10.57 1.69 3.47
CA GLY A 83 10.81 2.90 4.26
C GLY A 83 10.91 2.60 5.76
N TRP A 84 9.99 1.78 6.29
CA TRP A 84 10.01 1.39 7.70
C TRP A 84 11.25 0.55 8.04
N PHE A 85 11.66 -0.36 7.17
CA PHE A 85 12.88 -1.16 7.33
C PHE A 85 14.12 -0.27 7.41
N VAL A 86 14.28 0.69 6.48
CA VAL A 86 15.40 1.64 6.47
C VAL A 86 15.46 2.43 7.77
N VAL A 87 14.34 3.01 8.21
CA VAL A 87 14.30 3.76 9.48
C VAL A 87 14.64 2.87 10.67
N SER A 88 14.17 1.62 10.67
CA SER A 88 14.44 0.67 11.76
C SER A 88 15.92 0.25 11.83
N LEU A 89 16.61 0.19 10.69
CA LEU A 89 18.06 -0.06 10.64
C LEU A 89 18.85 1.13 11.16
N VAL A 90 18.45 2.35 10.79
CA VAL A 90 19.13 3.59 11.22
C VAL A 90 18.90 3.87 12.70
N SER A 91 17.68 3.65 13.22
CA SER A 91 17.35 3.95 14.61
C SER A 91 17.96 2.96 15.62
N LYS A 92 18.33 1.74 15.20
CA LYS A 92 18.99 0.76 16.07
C LYS A 92 20.47 1.08 16.34
N LYS A 93 21.05 2.04 15.62
CA LYS A 93 22.44 2.48 15.79
C LYS A 93 22.59 3.74 16.66
N ALA A 94 21.51 4.24 17.26
CA ALA A 94 21.51 5.41 18.14
C ALA A 94 21.15 5.05 19.58
#